data_AF-A0A0S8JXU7-F1
#
_entry.id   AF-A0A0S8JXU7-F1
#
_cell.length_a   1.000
_cell.length_b   1.000
_cell.length_c   1.000
_cell.angle_alpha   90.00
_cell.angle_beta   90.00
_cell.angle_gamma   90.00
#
_symmetry.space_group_name_H-M   'P 1'
#
loop_
_entity.id
_entity.type
_entity.pdbx_description
1 polymer ?
#
loop_
_entity_poly.entity_id
_entity_poly.type
_entity_poly.pdbx_seq_one_letter_code
_entity_poly.pdbx_strand_id
1 'polypeptide(L)'
;MKNILQTGILLIVVLLVACNKEPAITPSANFTTSLNNNTVASGQPFTLYLKDVTGEWAVYFKGDNEKTTFHPEFYRAEGVNIDLGLDSIVVGGYNIAGSYPFTVVASSSGNWAEEYLQDIKTITLTVTAN
;
A
#
# COMPACT_ATOMS: atom_id res chain seq x y z
N MET A 1 52.71 11.79 12.17
CA MET A 1 52.11 11.80 10.82
C MET A 1 51.47 10.46 10.42
N LYS A 2 52.10 9.29 10.67
CA LYS A 2 51.51 7.97 10.36
C LYS A 2 50.11 7.73 10.96
N ASN A 3 49.87 8.15 12.21
CA ASN A 3 48.61 7.89 12.90
C ASN A 3 47.42 8.70 12.32
N ILE A 4 47.64 9.93 11.84
CA ILE A 4 46.58 10.79 11.28
C ILE A 4 46.09 10.25 9.92
N LEU A 5 47.01 9.70 9.11
CA LEU A 5 46.68 9.09 7.82
C LEU A 5 45.86 7.80 8.01
N GLN A 6 46.18 6.99 9.02
CA GLN A 6 45.42 5.78 9.35
C GLN A 6 44.02 6.09 9.90
N THR A 7 43.86 7.11 10.73
CA THR A 7 42.53 7.53 11.23
C THR A 7 41.66 8.11 10.11
N GLY A 8 42.25 8.86 9.17
CA GLY A 8 41.52 9.40 8.01
C GLY A 8 41.00 8.33 7.05
N ILE A 9 41.80 7.29 6.78
CA ILE A 9 41.38 6.16 5.94
C ILE A 9 40.27 5.35 6.62
N LEU A 10 40.36 5.13 7.94
CA LEU A 10 39.33 4.42 8.69
C LEU A 10 37.97 5.17 8.65
N LEU A 11 37.99 6.50 8.75
CA LEU A 11 36.79 7.33 8.68
C LEU A 11 36.11 7.27 7.31
N ILE A 12 36.90 7.25 6.22
CA ILE A 12 36.39 7.13 4.85
C ILE A 12 35.77 5.76 4.60
N VAL A 13 36.39 4.68 5.12
CA VAL A 13 35.84 3.33 4.99
C VAL A 13 34.50 3.22 5.72
N VAL A 14 34.38 3.76 6.94
CA VAL A 14 33.11 3.73 7.70
C VAL A 14 31.99 4.51 6.97
N LEU A 15 32.31 5.62 6.31
CA LEU A 15 31.35 6.39 5.51
C LEU A 15 30.87 5.64 4.25
N LEU A 16 31.71 4.77 3.67
CA LEU A 16 31.36 3.97 2.49
C LEU A 16 30.47 2.76 2.82
N VAL A 17 30.53 2.21 4.03
CA VAL A 17 29.65 1.10 4.45
C VAL A 17 28.31 1.60 5.01
N ALA A 18 28.25 2.84 5.50
CA ALA A 18 27.05 3.44 6.08
C ALA A 18 25.98 3.87 5.04
N CYS A 19 26.25 3.69 3.74
CA CYS A 19 25.34 4.04 2.65
C CYS A 19 24.73 2.80 1.96
N ASN A 20 24.34 1.79 2.75
CA ASN A 20 23.47 0.73 2.26
C ASN A 20 22.08 0.99 2.84
N LYS A 21 21.11 1.31 1.97
CA LYS A 21 19.69 1.34 2.35
C LYS A 21 19.28 -0.10 2.70
N GLU A 22 18.30 -0.23 3.60
CA GLU A 22 17.79 -1.53 4.02
C GLU A 22 17.15 -2.28 2.83
N PRO A 23 17.15 -3.63 2.85
CA PRO A 23 16.43 -4.44 1.85
C PRO A 23 14.93 -4.14 1.90
N ALA A 24 14.21 -4.44 0.81
CA ALA A 24 12.77 -4.24 0.81
C ALA A 24 12.11 -5.15 1.86
N ILE A 25 11.24 -4.60 2.70
CA ILE A 25 10.36 -5.43 3.53
C ILE A 25 9.32 -6.11 2.63
N THR A 26 9.01 -7.38 2.87
CA THR A 26 7.94 -8.07 2.16
C THR A 26 6.60 -7.39 2.45
N PRO A 27 5.95 -6.77 1.45
CA PRO A 27 4.66 -6.12 1.66
C PRO A 27 3.54 -7.16 1.76
N SER A 28 2.44 -6.78 2.38
CA SER A 28 1.20 -7.54 2.46
C SER A 28 0.04 -6.58 2.20
N ALA A 29 -0.78 -6.86 1.21
CA ALA A 29 -2.04 -6.17 0.95
C ALA A 29 -3.21 -6.88 1.64
N ASN A 30 -2.95 -7.73 2.65
CA ASN A 30 -4.02 -8.42 3.35
C ASN A 30 -4.82 -7.47 4.23
N PHE A 31 -6.11 -7.35 3.92
CA PHE A 31 -7.06 -6.60 4.73
C PHE A 31 -8.30 -7.44 5.04
N THR A 32 -9.07 -6.98 6.00
CA THR A 32 -10.44 -7.41 6.26
C THR A 32 -11.37 -6.20 6.26
N THR A 33 -12.69 -6.44 6.25
CA THR A 33 -13.67 -5.35 6.26
C THR A 33 -14.75 -5.62 7.31
N SER A 34 -15.53 -4.60 7.66
CA SER A 34 -16.74 -4.74 8.48
C SER A 34 -17.93 -5.33 7.71
N LEU A 35 -17.76 -5.70 6.45
CA LEU A 35 -18.84 -6.15 5.58
C LEU A 35 -19.21 -7.60 5.85
N ASN A 36 -20.50 -7.91 5.80
CA ASN A 36 -20.96 -9.28 5.72
C ASN A 36 -20.99 -9.69 4.23
N ASN A 37 -20.27 -10.76 3.87
CA ASN A 37 -20.15 -11.25 2.49
C ASN A 37 -19.81 -10.15 1.46
N ASN A 38 -18.92 -9.21 1.83
CA ASN A 38 -18.52 -8.09 0.98
C ASN A 38 -19.69 -7.25 0.43
N THR A 39 -20.82 -7.22 1.15
CA THR A 39 -22.03 -6.52 0.72
C THR A 39 -22.22 -5.24 1.51
N VAL A 40 -22.46 -4.12 0.82
CA VAL A 40 -22.73 -2.81 1.41
C VAL A 40 -23.97 -2.20 0.76
N ALA A 41 -24.76 -1.46 1.54
CA ALA A 41 -25.92 -0.76 1.00
C ALA A 41 -25.49 0.55 0.34
N SER A 42 -26.18 0.98 -0.72
CA SER A 42 -25.81 2.18 -1.47
C SER A 42 -25.71 3.41 -0.55
N GLY A 43 -24.65 4.21 -0.70
CA GLY A 43 -24.38 5.39 0.12
C GLY A 43 -23.90 5.09 1.54
N GLN A 44 -23.89 3.82 1.99
CA GLN A 44 -23.36 3.46 3.30
C GLN A 44 -21.85 3.24 3.24
N PRO A 45 -21.09 3.77 4.22
CA PRO A 45 -19.68 3.47 4.34
C PRO A 45 -19.44 2.10 5.00
N PHE A 46 -18.21 1.60 4.89
CA PHE A 46 -17.72 0.43 5.63
C PHE A 46 -16.32 0.67 6.19
N THR A 47 -15.91 -0.14 7.17
CA THR A 47 -14.58 -0.06 7.75
C THR A 47 -13.65 -1.05 7.06
N LEU A 48 -12.47 -0.58 6.64
CA LEU A 48 -11.34 -1.38 6.20
C LEU A 48 -10.36 -1.52 7.37
N TYR A 49 -10.05 -2.76 7.77
CA TYR A 49 -9.09 -3.04 8.84
C TYR A 49 -7.71 -3.34 8.26
N LEU A 50 -6.69 -2.69 8.82
CA LEU A 50 -5.35 -2.60 8.25
C LEU A 50 -4.29 -3.43 8.98
N LYS A 51 -4.70 -4.20 10.00
CA LYS A 51 -3.79 -4.99 10.86
C LYS A 51 -2.75 -5.81 10.09
N ASP A 52 -3.14 -6.39 8.94
CA ASP A 52 -2.29 -7.26 8.13
C ASP A 52 -1.80 -6.58 6.85
N VAL A 53 -2.02 -5.26 6.71
CA VAL A 53 -1.50 -4.45 5.60
C VAL A 53 -0.12 -3.94 6.01
N THR A 54 0.92 -4.38 5.31
CA THR A 54 2.32 -4.03 5.61
C THR A 54 3.06 -3.59 4.35
N GLY A 55 4.00 -2.66 4.50
CA GLY A 55 4.79 -2.13 3.40
C GLY A 55 5.38 -0.77 3.79
N GLU A 56 6.17 -0.18 2.89
CA GLU A 56 6.59 1.23 3.05
C GLU A 56 5.44 2.18 2.68
N TRP A 57 4.57 1.79 1.75
CA TRP A 57 3.33 2.50 1.44
C TRP A 57 2.23 1.53 1.01
N ALA A 58 0.98 1.96 1.17
CA ALA A 58 -0.18 1.25 0.66
C ALA A 58 -1.23 2.23 0.11
N VAL A 59 -2.00 1.75 -0.87
CA VAL A 59 -3.03 2.52 -1.58
C VAL A 59 -4.24 1.62 -1.76
N TYR A 60 -5.45 2.17 -1.59
CA TYR A 60 -6.67 1.48 -2.02
C TYR A 60 -7.31 2.13 -3.25
N PHE A 61 -7.99 1.31 -4.03
CA PHE A 61 -8.69 1.65 -5.26
C PHE A 61 -10.14 1.18 -5.12
N LYS A 62 -11.09 2.11 -5.28
CA LYS A 62 -12.52 1.83 -5.09
C LYS A 62 -13.11 0.95 -6.19
N GLY A 63 -12.60 1.09 -7.42
CA GLY A 63 -13.13 0.44 -8.61
C GLY A 63 -14.58 0.79 -8.95
N ASP A 64 -15.12 1.92 -8.46
CA ASP A 64 -16.46 2.37 -8.79
C ASP A 64 -16.56 3.01 -10.19
N ASN A 65 -15.41 3.40 -10.74
CA ASN A 65 -15.25 3.83 -12.12
C ASN A 65 -13.83 3.49 -12.64
N GLU A 66 -13.61 3.68 -13.94
CA GLU A 66 -12.32 3.39 -14.61
C GLU A 66 -11.13 4.09 -13.96
N LYS A 67 -11.26 5.37 -13.58
CA LYS A 67 -10.18 6.12 -12.94
C LYS A 67 -9.85 5.57 -11.56
N THR A 68 -10.77 4.93 -10.86
CA THR A 68 -10.52 4.42 -9.50
C THR A 68 -10.26 2.92 -9.48
N THR A 69 -10.14 2.28 -10.65
CA THR A 69 -9.90 0.85 -10.79
C THR A 69 -8.41 0.60 -10.87
N PHE A 70 -7.90 -0.32 -10.05
CA PHE A 70 -6.51 -0.71 -10.15
C PHE A 70 -6.26 -1.47 -11.46
N HIS A 71 -5.26 -1.01 -12.20
CA HIS A 71 -4.78 -1.68 -13.39
C HIS A 71 -3.25 -1.73 -13.36
N PRO A 72 -2.63 -2.92 -13.42
CA PRO A 72 -1.17 -3.03 -13.37
C PRO A 72 -0.49 -2.39 -14.60
N GLU A 73 -1.21 -2.27 -15.72
CA GLU A 73 -0.71 -1.79 -17.01
C GLU A 73 -0.92 -0.28 -17.24
N PHE A 74 -1.77 0.39 -16.44
CA PHE A 74 -2.26 1.73 -16.75
C PHE A 74 -1.96 2.75 -15.63
N TYR A 75 -1.30 3.84 -16.00
CA TYR A 75 -0.94 4.95 -15.11
C TYR A 75 -2.08 5.94 -14.81
N ARG A 76 -3.34 5.57 -15.05
CA ARG A 76 -4.50 6.50 -14.94
C ARG A 76 -5.32 6.33 -13.66
N ALA A 77 -4.92 5.42 -12.78
CA ALA A 77 -5.69 5.11 -11.59
C ALA A 77 -5.47 6.14 -10.45
N GLU A 78 -6.54 6.79 -10.00
CA GLU A 78 -6.66 7.62 -8.80
C GLU A 78 -6.98 6.72 -7.60
N GLY A 79 -5.94 6.33 -6.86
CA GLY A 79 -6.05 5.62 -5.59
C GLY A 79 -5.96 6.55 -4.38
N VAL A 80 -6.33 6.04 -3.21
CA VAL A 80 -6.23 6.76 -1.94
C VAL A 80 -5.14 6.14 -1.09
N ASN A 81 -4.17 6.96 -0.66
CA ASN A 81 -3.09 6.52 0.23
C ASN A 81 -3.65 6.06 1.57
N ILE A 82 -3.12 4.95 2.07
CA ILE A 82 -3.41 4.41 3.39
C ILE A 82 -2.30 4.87 4.33
N ASP A 83 -2.69 5.50 5.43
CA ASP A 83 -1.78 5.70 6.56
C ASP A 83 -1.65 4.38 7.34
N LEU A 84 -0.48 3.74 7.20
CA LEU A 84 -0.17 2.46 7.85
C LEU A 84 0.02 2.59 9.38
N GLY A 85 -0.01 3.81 9.93
CA GLY A 85 -0.09 4.04 11.37
C GLY A 85 -1.50 3.87 11.96
N LEU A 86 -2.53 3.69 11.13
CA LEU A 86 -3.91 3.50 11.56
C LEU A 86 -4.29 2.01 11.63
N ASP A 87 -5.10 1.65 12.62
CA ASP A 87 -5.67 0.29 12.72
C ASP A 87 -6.76 0.05 11.65
N SER A 88 -7.46 1.11 11.24
CA SER A 88 -8.57 1.04 10.29
C SER A 88 -8.88 2.39 9.64
N ILE A 89 -9.59 2.35 8.51
CA ILE A 89 -10.11 3.52 7.81
C ILE A 89 -11.56 3.30 7.38
N VAL A 90 -12.31 4.40 7.23
CA VAL A 90 -13.69 4.37 6.72
C VAL A 90 -13.68 4.61 5.22
N VAL A 91 -14.25 3.67 4.46
CA VAL A 91 -14.38 3.72 3.00
C VAL A 91 -15.85 3.97 2.66
N GLY A 92 -16.12 4.93 1.78
CA GLY A 92 -17.48 5.27 1.36
C GLY A 92 -17.56 5.71 -0.09
N GLY A 93 -18.74 6.18 -0.49
CA GLY A 93 -18.98 6.73 -1.83
C GLY A 93 -19.35 5.70 -2.89
N TYR A 94 -19.89 4.54 -2.50
CA TYR A 94 -20.56 3.62 -3.42
C TYR A 94 -22.05 3.97 -3.49
N ASN A 95 -22.44 4.82 -4.44
CA ASN A 95 -23.80 5.39 -4.51
C ASN A 95 -24.72 4.69 -5.53
N ILE A 96 -24.20 3.75 -6.30
CA ILE A 96 -24.93 3.05 -7.36
C ILE A 96 -24.86 1.56 -7.05
N ALA A 97 -25.99 0.87 -7.18
CA ALA A 97 -26.04 -0.58 -7.01
C ALA A 97 -25.25 -1.28 -8.13
N GLY A 98 -24.48 -2.29 -7.77
CA GLY A 98 -23.56 -2.93 -8.71
C GLY A 98 -22.53 -3.82 -8.04
N SER A 99 -21.57 -4.27 -8.84
CA SER A 99 -20.44 -5.09 -8.41
C SER A 99 -19.15 -4.36 -8.76
N TYR A 100 -18.30 -4.13 -7.76
CA TYR A 100 -17.10 -3.29 -7.91
C TYR A 100 -15.86 -4.01 -7.38
N PRO A 101 -14.73 -3.99 -8.12
CA PRO A 101 -13.46 -4.47 -7.60
C PRO A 101 -12.89 -3.44 -6.61
N PHE A 102 -12.76 -3.83 -5.34
CA PHE A 102 -12.01 -3.05 -4.36
C PHE A 102 -10.62 -3.65 -4.19
N THR A 103 -9.60 -2.87 -4.47
CA THR A 103 -8.20 -3.34 -4.48
C THR A 103 -7.37 -2.57 -3.48
N VAL A 104 -6.57 -3.28 -2.68
CA VAL A 104 -5.47 -2.71 -1.90
C VAL A 104 -4.16 -3.16 -2.53
N VAL A 105 -3.23 -2.22 -2.64
CA VAL A 105 -1.87 -2.44 -3.11
C VAL A 105 -0.92 -1.99 -2.02
N ALA A 106 -0.05 -2.87 -1.58
CA ALA A 106 1.01 -2.58 -0.62
C ALA A 106 2.37 -2.78 -1.29
N SER A 107 3.31 -1.90 -1.01
CA SER A 107 4.58 -1.87 -1.73
C SER A 107 5.73 -1.42 -0.83
N SER A 108 6.92 -1.86 -1.21
CA SER A 108 8.18 -1.56 -0.53
C SER A 108 9.30 -1.47 -1.55
N SER A 109 10.26 -0.58 -1.32
CA SER A 109 11.48 -0.43 -2.10
C SER A 109 12.72 -0.71 -1.27
N GLY A 110 13.56 -1.61 -1.77
CA GLY A 110 14.86 -1.89 -1.18
C GLY A 110 15.93 -0.91 -1.66
N ASN A 111 17.17 -1.34 -1.54
CA ASN A 111 18.37 -0.58 -1.93
C ASN A 111 18.22 0.15 -3.25
N TRP A 112 18.32 1.49 -3.22
CA TRP A 112 18.33 2.35 -4.42
C TRP A 112 17.19 2.11 -5.42
N ALA A 113 16.06 1.57 -4.95
CA ALA A 113 14.93 1.12 -5.78
C ALA A 113 15.28 0.02 -6.80
N GLU A 114 16.40 -0.69 -6.62
CA GLU A 114 16.76 -1.88 -7.40
C GLU A 114 15.81 -3.05 -7.10
N GLU A 115 15.27 -3.08 -5.88
CA GLU A 115 14.24 -4.01 -5.46
C GLU A 115 12.94 -3.23 -5.24
N TYR A 116 11.90 -3.60 -5.99
CA TYR A 116 10.54 -3.11 -5.79
C TYR A 116 9.62 -4.31 -5.60
N LEU A 117 9.09 -4.44 -4.38
CA LEU A 117 8.15 -5.48 -4.02
C LEU A 117 6.75 -4.90 -3.95
N GLN A 118 5.77 -5.69 -4.39
CA GLN A 118 4.36 -5.33 -4.32
C GLN A 118 3.52 -6.56 -4.03
N ASP A 119 2.53 -6.39 -3.15
CA ASP A 119 1.43 -7.33 -2.97
C ASP A 119 0.12 -6.64 -3.30
N ILE A 120 -0.81 -7.39 -3.90
CA ILE A 120 -2.08 -6.86 -4.43
C ILE A 120 -3.19 -7.79 -3.97
N LYS A 121 -4.21 -7.20 -3.33
CA LYS A 121 -5.40 -7.94 -2.93
C LYS A 121 -6.64 -7.23 -3.44
N THR A 122 -7.47 -7.97 -4.18
CA THR A 122 -8.75 -7.50 -4.70
C THR A 122 -9.89 -8.34 -4.12
N ILE A 123 -10.95 -7.66 -3.68
CA ILE A 123 -12.23 -8.30 -3.39
C ILE A 123 -13.31 -7.71 -4.30
N THR A 124 -14.35 -8.49 -4.56
CA THR A 124 -15.56 -7.98 -5.23
C THR A 124 -16.53 -7.50 -4.17
N LEU A 125 -16.86 -6.20 -4.19
CA LEU A 125 -17.91 -5.60 -3.39
C LEU A 125 -19.25 -5.70 -4.11
N THR A 126 -20.28 -6.13 -3.40
CA THR A 126 -21.67 -6.06 -3.87
C THR A 126 -22.35 -4.85 -3.24
N VAL A 127 -22.82 -3.91 -4.06
CA VAL A 127 -23.56 -2.74 -3.59
C VAL A 127 -25.04 -2.94 -3.88
N THR A 128 -25.86 -2.97 -2.84
CA THR A 128 -27.32 -3.14 -2.98
C THR A 128 -28.01 -1.79 -3.04
N ALA A 129 -29.17 -1.73 -3.71
CA ALA A 129 -30.05 -0.57 -3.58
C ALA A 129 -30.52 -0.45 -2.12
N ASN A 130 -30.67 0.80 -1.64
CA ASN A 130 -31.40 1.10 -0.41
C ASN A 130 -32.90 1.15 -0.68
#